data_AF-A0A550H9B6-F1
#
_entry.id   AF-A0A550H9B6-F1
#
_cell.length_a   1.000
_cell.length_b   1.000
_cell.length_c   1.000
_cell.angle_alpha   90.00
_cell.angle_beta   90.00
_cell.angle_gamma   90.00
#
_symmetry.space_group_name_H-M   'P 1'
#
loop_
_entity.id
_entity.type
_entity.pdbx_description
1 polymer ?
#
loop_
_entity_poly.entity_id
_entity_poly.type
_entity_poly.pdbx_seq_one_letter_code
_entity_poly.pdbx_strand_id
1 'polypeptide(L)'
;MVNCLTRAQRIWLVESDNYMGPALDRLHVWRDVFSDQVAPFSLSNDLEIQYCQVHDERIGLSHVLFKPNWLVSIHALRRGQAGCIFKNLLGLVPDIKKDRFHNILGPMLIDIAQAVGWIDLAVIDGTYTYSGTWKEGIPLHKERTNLLVVGRDPVAVETVGCHLITEDPLKIPALAEAKRRQLGETDITRIQIVGQFSK
;
A
#
# COMPACT_ATOMS: atom_id res chain seq x y z
N MET A 1 4.18 20.89 3.75
CA MET A 1 3.45 19.93 2.90
C MET A 1 1.99 20.38 2.70
N VAL A 2 1.72 21.67 2.48
CA VAL A 2 0.33 22.21 2.48
C VAL A 2 -0.21 22.54 1.07
N ASN A 3 0.65 22.68 0.05
CA ASN A 3 0.20 23.10 -1.29
C ASN A 3 0.51 22.13 -2.43
N CYS A 4 1.02 20.92 -2.14
CA CYS A 4 1.51 19.98 -3.15
C CYS A 4 0.41 19.34 -4.02
N LEU A 5 -0.86 19.45 -3.61
CA LEU A 5 -2.01 18.88 -4.31
C LEU A 5 -3.03 19.93 -4.78
N THR A 6 -2.68 21.22 -4.74
CA THR A 6 -3.57 22.34 -5.15
C THR A 6 -4.03 22.28 -6.62
N ARG A 7 -3.41 21.43 -7.44
CA ARG A 7 -3.80 21.17 -8.83
C ARG A 7 -4.54 19.85 -9.04
N ALA A 8 -4.62 18.98 -8.03
CA ALA A 8 -5.42 17.77 -8.13
C ALA A 8 -6.89 18.19 -8.03
N GLN A 9 -7.66 17.94 -9.09
CA GLN A 9 -9.09 18.33 -9.12
C GLN A 9 -9.91 17.57 -8.06
N ARG A 10 -9.45 16.38 -7.66
CA ARG A 10 -10.08 15.52 -6.65
C ARG A 10 -9.10 14.49 -6.11
N ILE A 11 -9.18 14.19 -4.82
CA ILE A 11 -8.42 13.16 -4.11
C ILE A 11 -9.43 12.18 -3.51
N TRP A 12 -9.25 10.89 -3.80
CA TRP A 12 -10.05 9.84 -3.20
C TRP A 12 -9.25 9.06 -2.17
N LEU A 13 -9.79 8.95 -0.97
CA LEU A 13 -9.35 7.94 -0.02
C LEU A 13 -10.16 6.67 -0.33
N VAL A 14 -9.48 5.70 -0.92
CA VAL A 14 -10.12 4.50 -1.47
C VAL A 14 -9.89 3.30 -0.57
N GLU A 15 -10.93 2.48 -0.42
CA GLU A 15 -10.82 1.14 0.17
C GLU A 15 -11.96 0.27 -0.36
N SER A 16 -11.78 -1.05 -0.34
CA SER A 16 -12.87 -2.00 -0.55
C SER A 16 -13.41 -2.60 0.76
N ASP A 17 -14.62 -3.11 0.68
CA ASP A 17 -15.23 -3.86 1.77
C ASP A 17 -14.35 -5.03 2.20
N ASN A 18 -14.41 -5.38 3.48
CA ASN A 18 -13.75 -6.56 4.01
C ASN A 18 -14.61 -7.23 5.09
N TYR A 19 -14.07 -8.28 5.72
CA TYR A 19 -14.78 -9.01 6.76
C TYR A 19 -15.15 -8.17 8.00
N MET A 20 -14.57 -6.98 8.17
CA MET A 20 -14.88 -6.04 9.25
C MET A 20 -16.01 -5.06 8.90
N GLY A 21 -16.45 -4.99 7.63
CA GLY A 21 -17.59 -4.17 7.22
C GLY A 21 -17.34 -3.31 5.96
N PRO A 22 -18.28 -2.40 5.66
CA PRO A 22 -18.23 -1.53 4.48
C PRO A 22 -17.02 -0.59 4.48
N ALA A 23 -16.45 -0.33 3.31
CA ALA A 23 -15.31 0.55 3.14
C ALA A 23 -15.56 1.97 3.67
N LEU A 24 -16.75 2.54 3.43
CA LEU A 24 -17.07 3.91 3.86
C LEU A 24 -17.07 4.07 5.38
N ASP A 25 -17.58 3.07 6.11
CA ASP A 25 -17.57 3.08 7.58
C ASP A 25 -16.13 3.03 8.11
N ARG A 26 -15.28 2.23 7.46
CA ARG A 26 -13.87 2.07 7.84
C ARG A 26 -13.03 3.30 7.51
N LEU A 27 -13.32 3.97 6.39
CA LEU A 27 -12.69 5.23 6.00
C LEU A 27 -13.07 6.41 6.90
N HIS A 28 -14.14 6.29 7.69
CA HIS A 28 -14.60 7.34 8.61
C HIS A 28 -13.57 7.72 9.68
N VAL A 29 -12.59 6.87 9.96
CA VAL A 29 -11.45 7.22 10.82
C VAL A 29 -10.63 8.41 10.28
N TRP A 30 -10.73 8.67 8.98
CA TRP A 30 -10.07 9.77 8.28
C TRP A 30 -11.00 10.98 8.05
N ARG A 31 -12.17 11.04 8.70
CA ARG A 31 -13.14 12.12 8.47
C ARG A 31 -12.57 13.53 8.66
N ASP A 32 -11.57 13.68 9.51
CA ASP A 32 -10.95 14.98 9.83
C ASP A 32 -10.11 15.54 8.66
N VAL A 33 -9.76 14.70 7.67
CA VAL A 33 -9.08 15.15 6.44
C VAL A 33 -10.04 15.30 5.25
N PHE A 34 -11.33 15.01 5.42
CA PHE A 34 -12.31 15.16 4.34
C PHE A 34 -12.56 16.66 4.04
N SER A 35 -12.77 16.96 2.77
CA SER A 35 -13.01 18.31 2.25
C SER A 35 -13.65 18.24 0.87
N ASP A 36 -13.95 19.39 0.26
CA ASP A 36 -14.44 19.45 -1.13
C ASP A 36 -13.48 18.78 -2.13
N GLN A 37 -12.18 18.69 -1.77
CA GLN A 37 -11.16 18.05 -2.59
C GLN A 37 -10.85 16.61 -2.16
N VAL A 38 -11.09 16.22 -0.90
CA VAL A 38 -10.75 14.90 -0.35
C VAL A 38 -12.01 14.18 0.10
N ALA A 39 -12.37 13.11 -0.60
CA ALA A 39 -13.58 12.33 -0.30
C ALA A 39 -13.27 10.84 -0.13
N PRO A 40 -13.97 10.13 0.77
CA PRO A 40 -13.92 8.67 0.81
C PRO A 40 -14.60 8.09 -0.46
N PHE A 41 -14.08 6.98 -0.96
CA PHE A 41 -14.64 6.27 -2.10
C PHE A 41 -14.57 4.76 -1.87
N SER A 42 -15.74 4.10 -1.88
CA SER A 42 -15.81 2.64 -1.76
C SER A 42 -15.58 2.00 -3.13
N LEU A 43 -14.51 1.22 -3.24
CA LEU A 43 -14.22 0.44 -4.45
C LEU A 43 -15.21 -0.70 -4.66
N SER A 44 -15.89 -1.15 -3.58
CA SER A 44 -16.91 -2.20 -3.65
C SER A 44 -18.25 -1.70 -4.18
N ASN A 45 -18.51 -0.39 -4.10
CA ASN A 45 -19.74 0.22 -4.59
C ASN A 45 -19.63 0.76 -6.02
N ASP A 46 -18.44 0.69 -6.63
CA ASP A 46 -18.23 1.17 -7.98
C ASP A 46 -18.80 0.19 -9.01
N LEU A 47 -19.69 0.69 -9.86
CA LEU A 47 -20.29 -0.09 -10.94
C LEU A 47 -19.40 -0.09 -12.20
N GLU A 48 -18.48 0.86 -12.31
CA GLU A 48 -17.53 0.97 -13.41
C GLU A 48 -16.26 0.19 -13.08
N ILE A 49 -16.23 -1.07 -13.53
CA ILE A 49 -15.13 -2.00 -13.28
C ILE A 49 -14.37 -2.36 -14.55
N GLN A 50 -13.06 -2.52 -14.42
CA GLN A 50 -12.20 -3.11 -15.43
C GLN A 50 -11.67 -4.45 -14.92
N TYR A 51 -11.85 -5.50 -15.71
CA TYR A 51 -11.35 -6.83 -15.38
C TYR A 51 -9.86 -6.95 -15.72
N CYS A 52 -9.06 -7.39 -14.75
CA CYS A 52 -7.64 -7.71 -14.93
C CYS A 52 -7.36 -9.16 -14.58
N GLN A 53 -6.35 -9.74 -15.22
CA GLN A 53 -5.81 -11.04 -14.84
C GLN A 53 -4.91 -10.86 -13.61
N VAL A 54 -5.20 -11.60 -12.55
CA VAL A 54 -4.43 -11.62 -11.30
C VAL A 54 -4.20 -13.09 -10.96
N HIS A 55 -2.96 -13.54 -11.11
CA HIS A 55 -2.60 -14.94 -11.11
C HIS A 55 -3.51 -15.76 -12.05
N ASP A 56 -4.19 -16.78 -11.55
CA ASP A 56 -5.13 -17.62 -12.30
C ASP A 56 -6.59 -17.10 -12.25
N GLU A 57 -6.83 -15.93 -11.64
CA GLU A 57 -8.16 -15.35 -11.48
C GLU A 57 -8.37 -14.10 -12.35
N ARG A 58 -9.61 -13.86 -12.76
CA ARG A 58 -10.05 -12.56 -13.32
C ARG A 58 -10.74 -11.77 -12.23
N ILE A 59 -10.17 -10.62 -11.87
CA ILE A 59 -10.69 -9.75 -10.81
C ILE A 59 -11.19 -8.45 -11.44
N GLY A 60 -12.39 -8.01 -11.07
CA GLY A 60 -12.89 -6.68 -11.41
C GLY A 60 -12.32 -5.66 -10.43
N LEU A 61 -11.62 -4.66 -10.95
CA LEU A 61 -11.11 -3.52 -10.18
C LEU A 61 -11.84 -2.24 -10.61
N SER A 62 -12.10 -1.35 -9.67
CA SER A 62 -12.74 -0.05 -9.93
C SER A 62 -11.93 0.79 -10.92
N HIS A 63 -12.62 1.49 -11.84
CA HIS A 63 -12.01 2.32 -12.88
C HIS A 63 -11.10 3.42 -12.31
N VAL A 64 -11.36 3.90 -11.09
CA VAL A 64 -10.58 4.98 -10.45
C VAL A 64 -9.14 4.58 -10.17
N LEU A 65 -8.84 3.28 -10.12
CA LEU A 65 -7.50 2.76 -9.84
C LEU A 65 -6.56 2.84 -11.04
N PHE A 66 -7.08 3.00 -12.25
CA PHE A 66 -6.29 2.96 -13.48
C PHE A 66 -5.80 4.35 -13.88
N LYS A 67 -4.73 4.38 -14.67
CA LYS A 67 -4.21 5.62 -15.28
C LYS A 67 -5.31 6.30 -16.11
N PRO A 68 -5.36 7.65 -16.14
CA PRO A 68 -4.32 8.59 -15.71
C PRO A 68 -4.31 8.98 -14.23
N ASN A 69 -5.13 8.34 -13.38
CA ASN A 69 -5.13 8.63 -11.94
C ASN A 69 -3.79 8.26 -11.29
N TRP A 70 -3.40 9.05 -10.29
CA TRP A 70 -2.20 8.80 -9.50
C TRP A 70 -2.55 7.96 -8.28
N LEU A 71 -1.94 6.78 -8.16
CA LEU A 71 -2.09 5.88 -7.03
C LEU A 71 -0.98 6.15 -6.01
N VAL A 72 -1.38 6.67 -4.85
CA VAL A 72 -0.50 6.89 -3.70
C VAL A 72 -0.78 5.81 -2.65
N SER A 73 0.24 5.03 -2.29
CA SER A 73 0.14 4.04 -1.22
C SER A 73 0.82 4.56 0.04
N ILE A 74 0.07 4.70 1.13
CA ILE A 74 0.57 5.14 2.44
C ILE A 74 0.37 4.01 3.43
N HIS A 75 1.43 3.59 4.12
CA HIS A 75 1.35 2.54 5.13
C HIS A 75 2.24 2.88 6.33
N ALA A 76 1.78 2.55 7.53
CA ALA A 76 2.59 2.68 8.74
C ALA A 76 3.75 1.67 8.76
N LEU A 77 4.94 2.06 9.22
CA LEU A 77 6.08 1.16 9.32
C LEU A 77 5.79 0.04 10.34
N ARG A 78 5.91 -1.21 9.93
CA ARG A 78 5.68 -2.37 10.81
C ARG A 78 6.69 -3.47 10.61
N ARG A 79 6.94 -4.24 11.66
CA ARG A 79 7.64 -5.54 11.60
C ARG A 79 6.68 -6.64 11.15
N GLY A 80 7.14 -7.54 10.26
CA GLY A 80 6.38 -8.72 9.84
C GLY A 80 6.50 -9.08 8.36
N GLN A 81 6.17 -10.33 8.06
CA GLN A 81 6.44 -10.96 6.75
C GLN A 81 5.55 -10.49 5.59
N ALA A 82 4.48 -9.73 5.86
CA ALA A 82 3.52 -9.33 4.83
C ALA A 82 3.86 -8.00 4.14
N GLY A 83 4.90 -7.28 4.60
CA GLY A 83 5.31 -6.01 4.01
C GLY A 83 4.43 -4.82 4.43
N CYS A 84 4.63 -3.66 3.81
CA CYS A 84 3.90 -2.42 4.04
C CYS A 84 3.19 -1.91 2.77
N ILE A 85 3.96 -1.44 1.78
CA ILE A 85 3.44 -0.68 0.63
C ILE A 85 2.57 -1.55 -0.27
N PHE A 86 3.08 -2.72 -0.67
CA PHE A 86 2.32 -3.62 -1.55
C PHE A 86 1.12 -4.23 -0.83
N LYS A 87 1.15 -4.35 0.51
CA LYS A 87 0.03 -4.95 1.25
C LYS A 87 -1.27 -4.14 1.12
N ASN A 88 -1.18 -2.83 0.94
CA ASN A 88 -2.33 -1.97 0.67
C ASN A 88 -3.10 -2.38 -0.60
N LEU A 89 -2.45 -3.03 -1.57
CA LEU A 89 -3.12 -3.45 -2.81
C LEU A 89 -4.19 -4.52 -2.57
N LEU A 90 -4.12 -5.25 -1.44
CA LEU A 90 -5.21 -6.14 -1.04
C LEU A 90 -6.52 -5.38 -0.75
N GLY A 91 -6.42 -4.13 -0.28
CA GLY A 91 -7.54 -3.22 -0.08
C GLY A 91 -8.18 -2.72 -1.38
N LEU A 92 -7.60 -3.06 -2.55
CA LEU A 92 -8.17 -2.73 -3.86
C LEU A 92 -9.10 -3.82 -4.39
N VAL A 93 -8.97 -5.04 -3.88
CA VAL A 93 -9.80 -6.19 -4.31
C VAL A 93 -11.18 -6.05 -3.67
N PRO A 94 -12.28 -5.91 -4.44
CA PRO A 94 -13.61 -5.65 -3.88
C PRO A 94 -14.23 -6.85 -3.14
N ASP A 95 -13.72 -8.06 -3.40
CA ASP A 95 -14.19 -9.29 -2.77
C ASP A 95 -13.74 -9.40 -1.29
N ILE A 96 -14.66 -9.79 -0.41
CA ILE A 96 -14.40 -10.01 1.02
C ILE A 96 -13.55 -11.26 1.29
N LYS A 97 -13.52 -12.27 0.41
CA LYS A 97 -12.79 -13.54 0.58
C LYS A 97 -11.31 -13.43 0.22
N LYS A 98 -10.60 -12.48 0.83
CA LYS A 98 -9.20 -12.16 0.56
C LYS A 98 -8.20 -13.22 1.04
N ASP A 99 -8.60 -14.09 1.97
CA ASP A 99 -7.73 -15.13 2.54
C ASP A 99 -7.24 -16.16 1.52
N ARG A 100 -7.96 -16.33 0.41
CA ARG A 100 -7.56 -17.24 -0.68
C ARG A 100 -6.19 -16.88 -1.28
N PHE A 101 -5.79 -15.62 -1.15
CA PHE A 101 -4.51 -15.13 -1.68
C PHE A 101 -3.32 -15.38 -0.75
N HIS A 102 -3.51 -15.94 0.46
CA HIS A 102 -2.41 -16.10 1.43
C HIS A 102 -1.20 -16.88 0.87
N ASN A 103 -1.44 -17.92 0.09
CA ASN A 103 -0.38 -18.75 -0.48
C ASN A 103 0.30 -18.13 -1.71
N ILE A 104 -0.33 -17.14 -2.33
CA ILE A 104 0.12 -16.49 -3.57
C ILE A 104 0.27 -14.98 -3.41
N LEU A 105 0.45 -14.51 -2.18
CA LEU A 105 0.36 -13.09 -1.83
C LEU A 105 1.35 -12.24 -2.64
N GLY A 106 2.60 -12.68 -2.79
CA GLY A 106 3.62 -11.96 -3.58
C GLY A 106 3.21 -11.78 -5.04
N PRO A 107 3.05 -12.87 -5.81
CA PRO A 107 2.56 -12.84 -7.20
C PRO A 107 1.30 -12.00 -7.38
N MET A 108 0.28 -12.22 -6.54
CA MET A 108 -1.00 -11.52 -6.63
C MET A 108 -0.86 -10.01 -6.44
N LEU A 109 -0.12 -9.56 -5.42
CA LEU A 109 0.05 -8.12 -5.18
C LEU A 109 0.82 -7.44 -6.32
N ILE A 110 1.82 -8.12 -6.89
CA ILE A 110 2.56 -7.60 -8.05
C ILE A 110 1.71 -7.59 -9.31
N ASP A 111 0.85 -8.60 -9.53
CA ASP A 111 -0.10 -8.60 -10.65
C ASP A 111 -1.08 -7.42 -10.55
N ILE A 112 -1.64 -7.15 -9.36
CA ILE A 112 -2.51 -5.98 -9.14
C ILE A 112 -1.73 -4.69 -9.38
N ALA A 113 -0.51 -4.57 -8.85
CA ALA A 113 0.32 -3.39 -9.04
C ALA A 113 0.55 -3.11 -10.53
N GLN A 114 0.88 -4.13 -11.32
CA GLN A 114 1.06 -3.99 -12.77
C GLN A 114 -0.27 -3.65 -13.47
N ALA A 115 -1.37 -4.30 -13.10
CA ALA A 115 -2.69 -4.10 -13.71
C ALA A 115 -3.17 -2.65 -13.59
N VAL A 116 -2.97 -2.02 -12.43
CA VAL A 116 -3.36 -0.62 -12.19
C VAL A 116 -2.34 0.40 -12.72
N GLY A 117 -1.29 -0.05 -13.42
CA GLY A 117 -0.26 0.82 -13.98
C GLY A 117 0.79 1.29 -12.97
N TRP A 118 1.00 0.53 -11.90
CA TRP A 118 1.96 0.77 -10.81
C TRP A 118 1.56 1.85 -9.79
N ILE A 119 2.17 1.77 -8.60
CA ILE A 119 2.06 2.78 -7.55
C ILE A 119 2.96 3.96 -7.92
N ASP A 120 2.39 5.16 -8.04
CA ASP A 120 3.13 6.37 -8.45
C ASP A 120 3.96 6.99 -7.31
N LEU A 121 3.46 6.82 -6.08
CA LEU A 121 4.12 7.31 -4.88
C LEU A 121 3.87 6.36 -3.72
N ALA A 122 4.96 5.88 -3.12
CA ALA A 122 4.92 5.07 -1.92
C ALA A 122 5.41 5.89 -0.73
N VAL A 123 4.67 5.81 0.37
CA VAL A 123 4.95 6.50 1.63
C VAL A 123 4.90 5.48 2.77
N ILE A 124 6.02 5.33 3.46
CA ILE A 124 6.06 4.64 4.75
C ILE A 124 6.07 5.72 5.83
N ASP A 125 4.98 5.76 6.62
CA ASP A 125 4.89 6.56 7.83
C ASP A 125 5.53 5.80 8.99
N GLY A 126 6.76 6.18 9.33
CA GLY A 126 7.48 5.70 10.49
C GLY A 126 7.43 6.70 11.65
N THR A 127 6.36 7.48 11.82
CA THR A 127 6.16 8.25 13.07
C THR A 127 6.22 7.30 14.26
N TYR A 128 5.57 6.14 14.11
CA TYR A 128 5.70 4.99 14.97
C TYR A 128 6.05 3.74 14.15
N THR A 129 6.94 2.92 14.69
CA THR A 129 7.18 1.55 14.20
C THR A 129 6.35 0.57 15.02
N TYR A 130 5.55 -0.23 14.35
CA TYR A 130 4.64 -1.19 14.97
C TYR A 130 5.23 -2.60 14.98
N SER A 131 5.08 -3.33 16.08
CA SER A 131 5.54 -4.71 16.21
C SER A 131 4.64 -5.55 17.13
N GLY A 132 4.88 -6.85 17.17
CA GLY A 132 4.08 -7.82 17.91
C GLY A 132 2.86 -8.32 17.13
N THR A 133 2.09 -9.21 17.76
CA THR A 133 0.83 -9.68 17.19
C THR A 133 -0.20 -8.56 17.19
N TRP A 134 -1.02 -8.51 16.15
CA TRP A 134 -2.13 -7.59 16.06
C TRP A 134 -3.34 -8.25 16.73
N LYS A 135 -3.89 -7.62 17.77
CA LYS A 135 -5.15 -8.05 18.38
C LYS A 135 -6.24 -7.11 17.90
N GLU A 136 -7.24 -7.64 17.19
CA GLU A 136 -8.37 -6.85 16.65
C GLU A 136 -7.92 -5.66 15.79
N GLY A 137 -6.83 -5.82 15.02
CA GLY A 137 -6.30 -4.74 14.18
C GLY A 137 -5.51 -3.67 14.94
N ILE A 138 -5.18 -3.90 16.22
CA ILE A 138 -4.33 -3.02 17.02
C ILE A 138 -2.99 -3.72 17.30
N PRO A 139 -1.85 -3.08 17.02
CA PRO A 139 -0.53 -3.64 17.32
C PRO A 139 -0.25 -3.55 18.82
N LEU A 140 0.21 -4.65 19.41
CA LEU A 140 0.51 -4.71 20.85
C LEU A 140 1.70 -3.81 21.26
N HIS A 141 2.63 -3.54 20.33
CA HIS A 141 3.79 -2.69 20.58
C HIS A 141 3.93 -1.62 19.50
N LYS A 142 4.21 -0.39 19.94
CA LYS A 142 4.59 0.73 19.07
C LYS A 142 5.76 1.49 19.68
N GLU A 143 6.74 1.80 18.86
CA GLU A 143 7.93 2.59 19.23
C GLU A 143 7.94 3.86 18.41
N ARG A 144 8.17 5.03 19.02
CA ARG A 144 8.24 6.29 18.27
C ARG A 144 9.58 6.36 17.54
N THR A 145 9.55 6.47 16.22
CA THR A 145 10.76 6.45 15.37
C THR A 145 10.95 7.72 14.55
N ASN A 146 9.89 8.50 14.29
CA ASN A 146 9.94 9.79 13.57
C ASN A 146 10.61 9.73 12.20
N LEU A 147 10.36 8.66 11.46
CA LEU A 147 10.85 8.44 10.11
C LEU A 147 9.74 8.64 9.10
N LEU A 148 10.09 9.14 7.92
CA LEU A 148 9.21 9.17 6.77
C LEU A 148 10.03 8.73 5.55
N VAL A 149 9.62 7.63 4.92
CA VAL A 149 10.26 7.15 3.69
C VAL A 149 9.31 7.41 2.53
N VAL A 150 9.76 8.13 1.52
CA VAL A 150 8.95 8.51 0.36
C VAL A 150 9.75 8.28 -0.90
N GLY A 151 9.11 7.71 -1.92
CA GLY A 151 9.74 7.49 -3.21
C GLY A 151 8.75 7.07 -4.29
N ARG A 152 9.17 7.21 -5.54
CA ARG A 152 8.40 6.81 -6.73
C ARG A 152 8.62 5.35 -7.14
N ASP A 153 9.69 4.74 -6.63
CA ASP A 153 9.86 3.29 -6.72
C ASP A 153 9.32 2.65 -5.43
N PRO A 154 8.10 2.05 -5.44
CA PRO A 154 7.52 1.40 -4.27
C PRO A 154 8.37 0.23 -3.75
N VAL A 155 9.12 -0.45 -4.62
CA VAL A 155 10.00 -1.58 -4.26
C VAL A 155 11.22 -1.06 -3.51
N ALA A 156 11.81 0.04 -3.97
CA ALA A 156 12.89 0.70 -3.26
C ALA A 156 12.44 1.26 -1.90
N VAL A 157 11.25 1.89 -1.84
CA VAL A 157 10.69 2.42 -0.58
C VAL A 157 10.47 1.32 0.44
N GLU A 158 9.86 0.20 0.02
CA GLU A 158 9.62 -0.92 0.92
C GLU A 158 10.91 -1.64 1.32
N THR A 159 11.88 -1.76 0.41
CA THR A 159 13.24 -2.23 0.70
C THR A 159 13.92 -1.38 1.79
N VAL A 160 13.85 -0.05 1.69
CA VAL A 160 14.38 0.86 2.73
C VAL A 160 13.63 0.65 4.04
N GLY A 161 12.30 0.50 3.99
CA GLY A 161 11.47 0.17 5.14
C GLY A 161 11.95 -1.08 5.88
N CYS A 162 12.21 -2.18 5.16
CA CYS A 162 12.75 -3.43 5.71
C CYS A 162 14.11 -3.21 6.39
N HIS A 163 15.02 -2.44 5.77
CA HIS A 163 16.34 -2.16 6.35
C HIS A 163 16.24 -1.36 7.66
N LEU A 164 15.33 -0.37 7.73
CA LEU A 164 15.11 0.44 8.93
C LEU A 164 14.66 -0.40 10.14
N ILE A 165 13.98 -1.52 9.90
CA ILE A 165 13.52 -2.45 10.94
C ILE A 165 14.34 -3.73 11.03
N THR A 166 15.50 -3.79 10.37
CA THR A 166 16.42 -4.94 10.37
C THR A 166 15.82 -6.25 9.84
N GLU A 167 14.90 -6.16 8.90
CA GLU A 167 14.31 -7.31 8.21
C GLU A 167 14.95 -7.49 6.83
N ASP A 168 15.11 -8.75 6.42
CA ASP A 168 15.53 -9.09 5.06
C ASP A 168 14.40 -8.78 4.07
N PRO A 169 14.59 -7.85 3.11
CA PRO A 169 13.56 -7.50 2.13
C PRO A 169 13.03 -8.70 1.35
N LEU A 170 13.86 -9.72 1.08
CA LEU A 170 13.47 -10.87 0.27
C LEU A 170 12.62 -11.89 1.05
N LYS A 171 12.41 -11.68 2.35
CA LYS A 171 11.38 -12.41 3.12
C LYS A 171 9.98 -11.84 2.88
N ILE A 172 9.85 -10.65 2.32
CA ILE A 172 8.56 -10.08 1.94
C ILE A 172 8.17 -10.65 0.56
N PRO A 173 7.04 -11.40 0.46
CA PRO A 173 6.67 -12.08 -0.77
C PRO A 173 6.58 -11.17 -2.00
N ALA A 174 6.06 -9.94 -1.82
CA ALA A 174 5.95 -8.97 -2.90
C ALA A 174 7.32 -8.49 -3.40
N LEU A 175 8.30 -8.26 -2.51
CA LEU A 175 9.66 -7.85 -2.90
C LEU A 175 10.43 -8.99 -3.56
N ALA A 176 10.31 -10.22 -3.04
CA ALA A 176 10.89 -11.40 -3.68
C ALA A 176 10.36 -11.58 -5.11
N GLU A 177 9.05 -11.40 -5.30
CA GLU A 177 8.43 -11.47 -6.61
C GLU A 177 8.83 -10.30 -7.53
N ALA A 178 8.86 -9.08 -7.02
CA ALA A 178 9.30 -7.90 -7.77
C ALA A 178 10.74 -8.06 -8.26
N LYS A 179 11.65 -8.55 -7.40
CA LYS A 179 13.03 -8.88 -7.78
C LYS A 179 13.08 -9.93 -8.88
N ARG A 180 12.30 -11.02 -8.73
CA ARG A 180 12.23 -12.10 -9.74
C ARG A 180 11.78 -11.57 -11.10
N ARG A 181 10.85 -10.61 -11.11
CA ARG A 181 10.32 -9.96 -12.32
C ARG A 181 11.11 -8.73 -12.78
N GLN A 182 12.17 -8.35 -12.08
CA GLN A 182 12.97 -7.14 -12.35
C GLN A 182 12.14 -5.85 -12.34
N LEU A 183 11.21 -5.76 -11.39
CA LEU A 183 10.36 -4.59 -11.16
C LEU A 183 10.91 -3.81 -9.97
N GLY A 184 11.40 -2.59 -10.20
CA GLY A 184 12.01 -1.74 -9.17
C GLY A 184 13.33 -2.27 -8.60
N GLU A 185 13.80 -1.66 -7.51
CA GLU A 185 15.08 -2.00 -6.88
C GLU A 185 14.92 -2.60 -5.47
N THR A 186 15.61 -3.72 -5.22
CA THR A 186 15.64 -4.42 -3.92
C THR A 186 17.01 -4.44 -3.26
N ASP A 187 18.05 -4.00 -3.97
CA ASP A 187 19.41 -3.85 -3.47
C ASP A 187 19.60 -2.47 -2.86
N ILE A 188 19.74 -2.42 -1.53
CA ILE A 188 19.95 -1.19 -0.77
C ILE A 188 21.17 -0.39 -1.23
N THR A 189 22.19 -1.04 -1.78
CA THR A 189 23.42 -0.37 -2.26
C THR A 189 23.19 0.39 -3.56
N ARG A 190 22.09 0.09 -4.26
CA ARG A 190 21.68 0.72 -5.52
C ARG A 190 20.57 1.75 -5.32
N ILE A 191 20.01 1.85 -4.13
CA ILE A 191 18.97 2.83 -3.78
C ILE A 191 19.64 4.12 -3.26
N GLN A 192 19.42 5.22 -3.97
CA GLN A 192 19.87 6.53 -3.50
C GLN A 192 18.96 7.05 -2.39
N ILE A 193 19.48 7.11 -1.17
CA ILE A 193 18.81 7.73 -0.02
C ILE A 193 19.37 9.14 0.16
N VAL A 194 18.55 10.15 -0.10
CA VAL A 194 18.93 11.57 0.02
C VAL A 194 18.60 12.18 1.39
N GLY A 195 17.73 11.52 2.16
CA GLY A 195 17.39 11.93 3.53
C GLY A 195 18.42 11.45 4.55
N GLN A 196 18.41 12.09 5.72
CA GLN A 196 19.24 11.68 6.86
C GLN A 196 18.33 11.16 7.99
N PHE A 197 18.82 10.18 8.74
CA PHE A 197 18.23 9.80 10.02
C PHE A 197 19.32 9.78 11.09
N SER A 198 19.06 10.43 12.22
CA SER A 198 19.89 10.35 13.42
C SER A 198 19.21 9.37 14.39
N LYS A 199 19.92 8.32 14.78
CA LYS A 199 19.51 7.44 15.90
C LYS A 199 19.73 8.15 17.23
#